data_AF-A0A951BKL7-F1
#
_entry.id   AF-A0A951BKL7-F1
#
_cell.length_a   1.000
_cell.length_b   1.000
_cell.length_c   1.000
_cell.angle_alpha   90.00
_cell.angle_beta   90.00
_cell.angle_gamma   90.00
#
_symmetry.space_group_name_H-M   'P 1'
#
loop_
_entity.id
_entity.type
_entity.pdbx_description
1 polymer ?
#
loop_
_entity_poly.entity_id
_entity_poly.type
_entity_poly.pdbx_seq_one_letter_code
_entity_poly.pdbx_strand_id
1 'polypeptide(L)'
;LRSATLLTTTLQQSGQYKQARHLGQDTLTRARRVLGIDHPDTVRSAMVLAVTLRELGQYEQARQLGQDTLTRARQVLGDDHPHTVRFADAMPLSPM
;
A
#
# COMPACT_ATOMS: atom_id res chain seq x y z
N LEU A 1 -12.21 -7.05 3.35
CA LEU A 1 -11.02 -6.27 2.90
C LEU A 1 -9.91 -6.27 3.95
N ARG A 2 -10.20 -5.94 5.21
CA ARG A 2 -9.20 -5.97 6.30
C ARG A 2 -8.44 -7.29 6.46
N SER A 3 -9.13 -8.43 6.38
CA SER A 3 -8.54 -9.76 6.44
C SER A 3 -7.62 -10.07 5.26
N ALA A 4 -7.96 -9.59 4.06
CA ALA A 4 -7.14 -9.78 2.88
C ALA A 4 -5.84 -8.97 2.97
N THR A 5 -5.90 -7.74 3.48
CA THR A 5 -4.70 -6.94 3.76
C THR A 5 -3.77 -7.62 4.77
N LEU A 6 -4.33 -8.23 5.82
CA LEU A 6 -3.55 -8.97 6.82
C LEU A 6 -2.87 -10.19 6.19
N LEU A 7 -3.59 -10.94 5.36
CA LEU A 7 -3.02 -12.07 4.63
C LEU A 7 -1.88 -11.64 3.69
N THR A 8 -2.04 -10.52 2.98
CA THR A 8 -0.97 -9.95 2.15
C THR A 8 0.28 -9.66 2.98
N THR A 9 0.14 -9.06 4.17
CA THR A 9 1.29 -8.80 5.05
C THR A 9 1.95 -10.08 5.57
N THR A 10 1.18 -11.12 5.89
CA THR A 10 1.74 -12.43 6.29
C THR A 10 2.51 -13.09 5.14
N LEU A 11 2.01 -12.98 3.91
CA LEU A 11 2.71 -13.47 2.72
C LEU A 11 4.03 -12.72 2.49
N GLN A 12 4.06 -11.40 2.71
CA GLN A 12 5.31 -10.61 2.65
C GLN A 12 6.33 -11.10 3.69
N GLN A 13 5.90 -11.28 4.95
CA GLN A 13 6.77 -11.77 6.03
C GLN A 13 7.32 -13.18 5.74
N SER A 14 6.58 -13.98 4.98
CA SER A 14 6.99 -15.32 4.55
C SER A 14 7.83 -15.33 3.27
N GLY A 15 8.21 -14.16 2.73
CA GLY A 15 8.97 -14.02 1.48
C GLY A 15 8.18 -14.30 0.20
N GLN A 16 6.86 -14.54 0.30
CA GLN A 16 5.99 -14.90 -0.82
C GLN A 16 5.48 -13.66 -1.56
N TYR A 17 6.39 -12.77 -1.97
CA TYR A 17 6.05 -11.45 -2.48
C TYR A 17 5.22 -11.47 -3.77
N LYS A 18 5.40 -12.48 -4.65
CA LYS A 18 4.59 -12.61 -5.88
C LYS A 18 3.11 -12.87 -5.57
N GLN A 19 2.83 -13.74 -4.59
CA GLN A 19 1.46 -14.00 -4.15
C GLN A 19 0.87 -12.79 -3.42
N ALA A 20 1.67 -12.16 -2.55
CA ALA A 20 1.30 -10.92 -1.89
C ALA A 20 0.93 -9.81 -2.90
N ARG A 21 1.67 -9.69 -4.00
CA ARG A 21 1.39 -8.71 -5.06
C ARG A 21 0.02 -8.96 -5.69
N HIS A 22 -0.23 -10.19 -6.12
CA HIS A 22 -1.49 -10.56 -6.76
C HIS A 22 -2.69 -10.33 -5.83
N LEU A 23 -2.57 -10.79 -4.57
CA LEU A 23 -3.62 -10.60 -3.56
C LEU A 23 -3.82 -9.11 -3.23
N GLY A 24 -2.74 -8.34 -3.09
CA GLY A 24 -2.77 -6.90 -2.85
C GLY A 24 -3.44 -6.13 -3.99
N GLN A 25 -3.19 -6.49 -5.24
CA GLN A 25 -3.83 -5.89 -6.43
C GLN A 25 -5.34 -6.16 -6.47
N ASP A 26 -5.76 -7.41 -6.27
CA ASP A 26 -7.18 -7.77 -6.22
C ASP A 26 -7.88 -7.05 -5.05
N THR A 27 -7.25 -7.06 -3.87
CA THR A 27 -7.79 -6.38 -2.67
C THR A 27 -7.95 -4.88 -2.91
N LEU A 28 -6.95 -4.21 -3.49
CA LEU A 28 -7.02 -2.78 -3.79
C LEU A 28 -8.12 -2.47 -4.82
N THR A 29 -8.24 -3.29 -5.87
CA THR A 29 -9.26 -3.12 -6.91
C THR A 29 -10.67 -3.25 -6.33
N ARG A 30 -10.90 -4.25 -5.48
CA ARG A 30 -12.18 -4.44 -4.78
C ARG A 30 -12.45 -3.32 -3.78
N ALA A 31 -11.45 -2.89 -3.02
CA ALA A 31 -11.59 -1.80 -2.07
C ALA A 31 -11.99 -0.49 -2.75
N ARG A 32 -11.33 -0.14 -3.87
CA ARG A 32 -11.69 1.03 -4.69
C ARG A 32 -13.14 0.97 -5.19
N ARG A 33 -13.61 -0.21 -5.62
CA ARG A 33 -14.98 -0.38 -6.13
C ARG A 33 -16.04 -0.33 -5.03
N VAL A 34 -15.77 -0.93 -3.88
CA VAL A 34 -16.78 -1.12 -2.82
C VAL A 34 -16.79 0.03 -1.82
N LEU A 35 -15.62 0.53 -1.43
CA LEU A 35 -15.47 1.55 -0.39
C LEU A 35 -15.14 2.93 -0.95
N GLY A 36 -14.69 3.01 -2.20
CA GLY A 36 -14.18 4.23 -2.79
C GLY A 36 -12.67 4.38 -2.60
N ILE A 37 -12.11 5.34 -3.33
CA ILE A 37 -10.67 5.51 -3.46
C ILE A 37 -10.01 6.18 -2.24
N ASP A 38 -10.79 7.00 -1.52
CA ASP A 38 -10.37 7.77 -0.36
C ASP A 38 -10.77 7.10 0.97
N HIS A 39 -11.22 5.85 0.94
CA HIS A 39 -11.54 5.13 2.17
C HIS A 39 -10.25 4.67 2.89
N PRO A 40 -10.13 4.80 4.23
CA PRO A 40 -8.96 4.37 5.00
C PRO A 40 -8.45 2.95 4.68
N ASP A 41 -9.36 1.98 4.52
CA ASP A 41 -9.02 0.61 4.14
C ASP A 41 -8.48 0.47 2.71
N THR A 42 -8.93 1.32 1.78
CA THR A 42 -8.40 1.38 0.41
C THR A 42 -6.99 1.92 0.42
N VAL A 43 -6.75 3.02 1.16
CA VAL A 43 -5.42 3.61 1.37
C VAL A 43 -4.47 2.59 1.99
N ARG A 44 -4.89 1.89 3.06
CA ARG A 44 -4.08 0.85 3.72
C ARG A 44 -3.74 -0.31 2.77
N SER A 45 -4.67 -0.72 1.92
CA SER A 45 -4.43 -1.77 0.92
C SER A 45 -3.43 -1.32 -0.15
N ALA A 46 -3.48 -0.06 -0.57
CA ALA A 46 -2.52 0.52 -1.51
C ALA A 46 -1.10 0.61 -0.90
N MET A 47 -0.99 0.97 0.38
CA MET A 47 0.30 1.01 1.10
C MET A 47 0.98 -0.36 1.10
N VAL A 48 0.24 -1.42 1.44
CA VAL A 48 0.77 -2.79 1.48
C VAL A 48 1.22 -3.25 0.09
N LEU A 49 0.44 -2.93 -0.95
CA LEU A 49 0.83 -3.26 -2.33
C LEU A 49 2.10 -2.51 -2.75
N ALA A 50 2.21 -1.22 -2.44
CA ALA A 50 3.40 -0.42 -2.76
C ALA A 50 4.66 -1.02 -2.12
N VAL A 51 4.60 -1.38 -0.82
CA VAL A 51 5.71 -2.06 -0.14
C VAL A 51 6.03 -3.39 -0.84
N THR A 52 5.02 -4.18 -1.19
CA THR A 52 5.23 -5.47 -1.88
C THR A 52 5.94 -5.29 -3.22
N LEU A 53 5.57 -4.27 -4.00
CA LEU A 53 6.21 -3.97 -5.28
C LEU A 53 7.68 -3.60 -5.08
N ARG A 54 8.00 -2.85 -4.03
CA ARG A 54 9.38 -2.48 -3.68
C ARG A 54 10.22 -3.72 -3.34
N GLU A 55 9.69 -4.62 -2.50
CA GLU A 55 10.37 -5.87 -2.13
C GLU A 55 10.56 -6.83 -3.33
N LEU A 56 9.74 -6.70 -4.37
CA LEU A 56 9.91 -7.39 -5.65
C LEU A 56 10.92 -6.71 -6.61
N GLY A 57 11.52 -5.59 -6.21
CA GLY A 57 12.40 -4.78 -7.08
C GLY A 57 11.66 -3.98 -8.16
N GLN A 58 10.33 -3.89 -8.09
CA GLN A 58 9.50 -3.13 -9.04
C GLN A 58 9.41 -1.66 -8.61
N TYR A 59 10.56 -1.01 -8.51
CA TYR A 59 10.70 0.31 -7.88
C TYR A 59 9.87 1.40 -8.54
N GLU A 60 9.74 1.40 -9.87
CA GLU A 60 8.95 2.42 -10.56
C GLU A 60 7.45 2.31 -10.24
N GLN A 61 6.89 1.09 -10.29
CA GLN A 61 5.49 0.83 -9.93
C GLN A 61 5.24 1.11 -8.45
N ALA A 62 6.19 0.70 -7.59
CA ALA A 62 6.15 0.98 -6.16
C ALA A 62 6.14 2.49 -5.89
N ARG A 63 7.00 3.25 -6.59
CA ARG A 63 7.07 4.71 -6.49
C ARG A 63 5.74 5.32 -6.90
N GLN A 64 5.29 5.09 -8.13
CA GLN A 64 4.05 5.68 -8.66
C GLN A 64 2.85 5.42 -7.73
N LEU A 65 2.67 4.17 -7.30
CA LEU A 65 1.60 3.81 -6.36
C LEU A 65 1.82 4.45 -4.98
N GLY A 66 3.06 4.51 -4.50
CA GLY A 66 3.44 5.12 -3.24
C GLY A 66 3.13 6.61 -3.19
N GLN A 67 3.43 7.38 -4.24
CA GLN A 67 3.13 8.82 -4.30
C GLN A 67 1.62 9.10 -4.24
N ASP A 68 0.84 8.37 -5.04
CA ASP A 68 -0.62 8.45 -5.06
C ASP A 68 -1.20 8.06 -3.68
N THR A 69 -0.70 6.98 -3.09
CA THR A 69 -1.15 6.49 -1.79
C THR A 69 -0.82 7.47 -0.67
N LEU A 70 0.37 8.07 -0.68
CA LEU A 70 0.79 9.01 0.35
C LEU A 70 -0.02 10.30 0.27
N THR A 71 -0.28 10.81 -0.92
CA THR A 71 -1.16 11.97 -1.13
C THR A 71 -2.55 11.72 -0.54
N ARG A 72 -3.14 10.55 -0.80
CA ARG A 72 -4.44 10.19 -0.21
C ARG A 72 -4.38 9.94 1.28
N ALA A 73 -3.32 9.31 1.78
CA ALA A 73 -3.15 9.08 3.21
C ALA A 73 -3.16 10.39 4.00
N ARG A 74 -2.48 11.42 3.48
CA ARG A 74 -2.50 12.77 4.06
C ARG A 74 -3.90 13.39 4.08
N GLN A 75 -4.66 13.24 2.99
CA GLN A 75 -6.03 13.78 2.91
C GLN A 75 -7.03 13.04 3.80
N VAL A 76 -6.92 11.71 3.87
CA VAL A 76 -7.92 10.83 4.51
C VAL A 76 -7.63 10.61 5.99
N LEU A 77 -6.35 10.40 6.33
CA LEU A 77 -5.92 10.06 7.70
C LEU A 77 -5.28 11.25 8.41
N GLY A 78 -4.76 12.23 7.66
CA GLY A 78 -3.94 13.32 8.16
C GLY A 78 -2.44 13.06 8.01
N ASP A 79 -1.65 14.13 8.00
CA ASP A 79 -0.19 14.10 7.91
C ASP A 79 0.45 13.41 9.12
N ASP A 80 -0.05 13.69 10.32
CA ASP A 80 0.50 13.17 11.59
C ASP A 80 0.01 11.75 11.94
N HIS A 81 -0.83 11.16 11.10
CA HIS A 81 -1.36 9.83 11.38
C HIS A 81 -0.24 8.79 11.35
N PRO A 82 -0.12 7.88 12.35
CA PRO A 82 1.00 6.94 12.45
C PRO A 82 1.24 6.09 11.20
N HIS A 83 0.17 5.75 10.48
CA HIS A 83 0.27 5.02 9.20
C HIS A 83 0.80 5.89 8.06
N THR A 84 0.45 7.18 8.00
CA THR A 84 0.95 8.12 6.99
C THR A 84 2.44 8.36 7.19
N VAL A 85 2.85 8.68 8.43
CA VAL A 85 4.25 8.92 8.80
C VAL A 85 5.12 7.69 8.51
N ARG A 86 4.74 6.52 9.05
CA ARG A 86 5.51 5.28 8.83
C ARG A 86 5.59 4.90 7.35
N PHE A 87 4.55 5.17 6.56
CA PHE A 87 4.58 4.88 5.13
C PHE A 87 5.47 5.88 4.38
N ALA A 88 5.49 7.15 4.77
CA ALA A 88 6.42 8.15 4.24
C ALA A 88 7.88 7.74 4.48
N ASP A 89 8.21 7.29 5.69
CA ASP A 89 9.56 6.82 6.04
C ASP A 89 9.95 5.58 5.22
N ALA A 90 8.99 4.68 4.97
CA ALA A 90 9.21 3.48 4.16
C ALA A 90 9.24 3.77 2.65
N MET A 91 8.73 4.90 2.18
CA MET A 91 8.68 5.27 0.77
C MET A 91 9.30 6.65 0.58
N PRO A 92 10.63 6.79 0.77
CA PRO A 92 11.29 8.06 0.55
C PRO A 92 11.02 8.49 -0.89
N LEU A 93 10.41 9.67 -1.04
CA LEU A 93 10.04 10.24 -2.34
C LEU A 93 11.23 10.86 -3.08
N SER A 94 12.45 10.70 -2.54
CA SER A 94 13.68 11.30 -3.06
C SER A 94 14.63 10.21 -3.59
N PRO A 95 15.30 10.44 -4.73
CA PRO A 95 16.40 9.57 -5.17
C PRO A 95 17.57 9.72 -4.19
N MET A 96 18.10 8.59 -3.71
CA MET A 96 19.45 8.55 -3.11
C MET A 96 20.49 8.68 -4.22
#